data_AF-X6L1I7-F1
#
_entry.id   AF-X6L1I7-F1
#
_cell.length_a   1.000
_cell.length_b   1.000
_cell.length_c   1.000
_cell.angle_alpha   90.00
_cell.angle_beta   90.00
_cell.angle_gamma   90.00
#
_symmetry.space_group_name_H-M   'P 1'
#
loop_
_entity.id
_entity.type
_entity.pdbx_description
1 polymer ?
#
loop_
_entity_poly.entity_id
_entity_poly.type
_entity_poly.pdbx_seq_one_letter_code
_entity_poly.pdbx_strand_id
1 'polypeptide(L)'
;MKSTTFLSLTAFLATGFFQAASADGYFLQTDVGGRTQSFVASTSRGPLSFGLNLSNYEGGRSGAISATYAFPVEGVATFKLGPTVGFERDDDGRRGAEAGARLAVDRWTGTSFGSTYILAEASTVNRSWFLLGQVTFTEANIGIELSRGGSDDYHETTLAVQRRLGGGPVSLRLGYKLSSEELFAGFSINTF
;
A
#
# COMPACT_ATOMS: atom_id res chain seq x y z
N MET A 1 14.07 -7.84 -69.65
CA MET A 1 13.09 -8.40 -68.68
C MET A 1 13.74 -8.49 -67.31
N LYS A 2 13.20 -7.72 -66.35
CA LYS A 2 13.25 -7.83 -64.88
C LYS A 2 14.59 -8.21 -64.19
N SER A 3 15.27 -7.17 -63.71
CA SER A 3 15.93 -7.09 -62.39
C SER A 3 14.96 -7.49 -61.26
N THR A 4 15.42 -8.11 -60.16
CA THR A 4 15.54 -7.43 -58.84
C THR A 4 16.33 -8.26 -57.80
N THR A 5 17.33 -7.58 -57.25
CA THR A 5 18.10 -7.68 -56.01
C THR A 5 17.40 -8.27 -54.77
N PHE A 6 18.14 -9.07 -53.99
CA PHE A 6 17.85 -9.47 -52.61
C PHE A 6 17.79 -8.25 -51.67
N LEU A 7 16.64 -7.99 -51.03
CA LEU A 7 16.56 -7.11 -49.87
C LEU A 7 16.70 -7.93 -48.58
N SER A 8 17.82 -7.73 -47.87
CA SER A 8 17.95 -8.11 -46.46
C SER A 8 17.12 -7.15 -45.61
N LEU A 9 16.13 -7.67 -44.88
CA LEU A 9 15.35 -6.91 -43.92
C LEU A 9 15.92 -7.14 -42.51
N THR A 10 16.82 -6.25 -42.08
CA THR A 10 17.31 -6.19 -40.70
C THR A 10 16.22 -5.56 -39.84
N ALA A 11 15.49 -6.36 -39.07
CA ALA A 11 14.54 -5.86 -38.08
C ALA A 11 15.30 -5.34 -36.85
N PHE A 12 15.28 -4.02 -36.67
CA PHE A 12 15.72 -3.35 -35.45
C PHE A 12 14.71 -3.66 -34.33
N LEU A 13 15.06 -4.57 -33.43
CA LEU A 13 14.38 -4.74 -32.14
C LEU A 13 14.83 -3.59 -31.23
N ALA A 14 14.13 -2.46 -31.33
CA ALA A 14 14.21 -1.41 -30.32
C ALA A 14 13.44 -1.87 -29.07
N THR A 15 14.09 -2.68 -28.23
CA THR A 15 13.63 -2.90 -26.85
C THR A 15 13.90 -1.62 -26.07
N GLY A 16 12.97 -0.68 -26.17
CA GLY A 16 12.90 0.45 -25.25
C GLY A 16 12.56 -0.09 -23.87
N PHE A 17 13.58 -0.35 -23.05
CA PHE A 17 13.44 -0.40 -21.60
C PHE A 17 13.11 1.02 -21.14
N PHE A 18 11.85 1.42 -21.26
CA PHE A 18 11.34 2.58 -20.56
C PHE A 18 11.37 2.24 -19.08
N GLN A 19 12.37 2.75 -18.38
CA GLN A 19 12.42 2.71 -16.92
C GLN A 19 11.18 3.47 -16.44
N ALA A 20 10.15 2.74 -16.04
CA ALA A 20 9.17 3.28 -15.10
C ALA A 20 9.98 3.70 -13.87
N ALA A 21 10.10 5.01 -13.65
CA ALA A 21 10.76 5.54 -12.48
C ALA A 21 9.95 5.07 -11.26
N SER A 22 10.40 3.99 -10.62
CA SER A 22 9.88 3.62 -9.32
C SER A 22 10.32 4.71 -8.36
N ALA A 23 9.36 5.36 -7.70
CA ALA A 23 9.66 6.38 -6.70
C ALA A 23 10.29 5.69 -5.49
N ASP A 24 11.60 5.85 -5.32
CA ASP A 24 12.28 5.51 -4.08
C ASP A 24 11.70 6.36 -2.95
N GLY A 25 11.33 5.71 -1.85
CA GLY A 25 10.65 6.43 -0.78
C GLY A 25 10.27 5.52 0.37
N TYR A 26 9.64 6.12 1.36
CA TYR A 26 9.07 5.40 2.48
C TYR A 26 7.75 6.03 2.94
N PHE A 27 6.94 5.18 3.53
CA PHE A 27 5.71 5.50 4.19
C PHE A 27 5.74 4.93 5.60
N LEU A 28 5.35 5.73 6.57
CA LEU A 28 5.15 5.33 7.96
C LEU A 28 3.79 5.86 8.40
N GLN A 29 3.03 5.06 9.14
CA GLN A 29 1.78 5.48 9.75
C GLN A 29 1.64 4.82 11.10
N THR A 30 1.14 5.59 12.07
CA THR A 30 0.66 5.05 13.33
C THR A 30 -0.69 5.64 13.64
N ASP A 31 -1.63 4.80 14.06
CA ASP A 31 -2.96 5.20 14.50
C ASP A 31 -3.21 4.59 15.89
N VAL A 32 -3.69 5.40 16.82
CA VAL A 32 -3.91 5.05 18.23
C VAL A 32 -5.36 5.36 18.59
N GLY A 33 -6.10 4.31 18.93
CA GLY A 33 -7.40 4.36 19.59
C GLY A 33 -7.28 3.98 21.08
N GLY A 34 -8.42 3.93 21.77
CA GLY A 34 -8.52 3.47 23.16
C GLY A 34 -8.32 1.96 23.34
N ARG A 35 -8.64 1.17 22.32
CA ARG A 35 -8.63 -0.30 22.28
C ARG A 35 -7.71 -0.85 21.21
N THR A 36 -7.57 -0.15 20.09
CA THR A 36 -6.73 -0.62 18.98
C THR A 36 -5.57 0.33 18.69
N GLN A 37 -4.44 -0.23 18.27
CA GLN A 37 -3.29 0.52 17.79
C GLN A 37 -2.77 -0.15 16.53
N SER A 38 -2.39 0.63 15.53
CA SER A 38 -1.83 0.08 14.29
C SER A 38 -0.60 0.86 13.86
N PHE A 39 0.37 0.14 13.32
CA PHE A 39 1.57 0.70 12.72
C PHE A 39 1.79 0.09 11.33
N VAL A 40 2.00 0.94 10.34
CA VAL A 40 2.28 0.55 8.97
C VAL A 40 3.58 1.20 8.54
N ALA A 41 4.47 0.41 7.94
CA ALA A 41 5.67 0.90 7.31
C ALA A 41 5.83 0.27 5.93
N SER A 42 6.27 1.06 4.96
CA SER A 42 6.61 0.61 3.62
C SER A 42 7.81 1.39 3.12
N THR A 43 8.70 0.73 2.37
CA THR A 43 9.77 1.41 1.62
C THR A 43 9.94 0.78 0.26
N SER A 44 10.25 1.60 -0.74
CA SER A 44 10.58 1.15 -2.09
C SER A 44 11.97 1.62 -2.48
N ARG A 45 12.71 0.74 -3.14
CA ARG A 45 14.04 0.97 -3.73
C ARG A 45 14.06 0.30 -5.10
N GLY A 46 13.94 1.09 -6.16
CA GLY A 46 13.71 0.59 -7.51
C GLY A 46 12.47 -0.31 -7.54
N PRO A 47 12.52 -1.49 -8.18
CA PRO A 47 11.36 -2.38 -8.26
C PRO A 47 11.12 -3.17 -6.97
N LEU A 48 11.91 -3.00 -5.90
CA LEU A 48 11.73 -3.76 -4.66
C LEU A 48 11.01 -2.91 -3.62
N SER A 49 9.99 -3.49 -2.98
CA SER A 49 9.28 -2.88 -1.85
C SER A 49 9.27 -3.80 -0.64
N PHE A 50 9.50 -3.24 0.54
CA PHE A 50 9.42 -3.94 1.82
C PHE A 50 8.31 -3.33 2.67
N GLY A 51 7.47 -4.17 3.25
CA GLY A 51 6.32 -3.75 4.05
C GLY A 51 6.32 -4.38 5.43
N LEU A 52 5.83 -3.63 6.42
CA LEU A 52 5.54 -4.07 7.77
C LEU A 52 4.15 -3.53 8.16
N ASN A 53 3.30 -4.39 8.70
CA ASN A 53 2.05 -4.00 9.33
C ASN A 53 2.00 -4.64 10.72
N LEU A 54 1.63 -3.87 11.72
CA LEU A 54 1.45 -4.31 13.11
C LEU A 54 0.10 -3.78 13.59
N SER A 55 -0.64 -4.63 14.28
CA SER A 55 -1.89 -4.27 14.93
C SER A 55 -1.92 -4.85 16.33
N ASN A 56 -2.35 -4.03 17.28
CA ASN A 56 -2.68 -4.40 18.65
C ASN A 56 -4.18 -4.13 18.85
N TYR A 57 -4.89 -5.07 19.43
CA TYR A 57 -6.34 -5.02 19.61
C TYR A 57 -6.74 -5.81 20.87
N GLU A 58 -8.00 -5.70 21.27
CA GLU A 58 -8.51 -6.47 22.40
C GLU A 58 -8.45 -7.97 22.07
N GLY A 59 -7.70 -8.73 22.87
CA GLY A 59 -7.50 -10.17 22.66
C GLY A 59 -6.17 -10.54 21.99
N GLY A 60 -5.36 -9.57 21.55
CA GLY A 60 -4.00 -9.86 21.13
C GLY A 60 -3.36 -8.87 20.15
N ARG A 61 -2.35 -9.36 19.44
CA ARG A 61 -1.60 -8.61 18.43
C ARG A 61 -1.32 -9.47 17.21
N SER A 62 -1.27 -8.82 16.06
CA SER A 62 -0.91 -9.46 14.80
C SER A 62 -0.02 -8.53 13.99
N GLY A 63 0.62 -9.11 12.99
CA GLY A 63 1.39 -8.35 12.03
C GLY A 63 1.89 -9.19 10.89
N ALA A 64 2.47 -8.51 9.90
CA ALA A 64 3.08 -9.15 8.75
C ALA A 64 4.27 -8.34 8.26
N ILE A 65 5.28 -9.06 7.78
CA ILE A 65 6.40 -8.49 7.01
C ILE A 65 6.29 -9.03 5.59
N SER A 66 6.64 -8.22 4.60
CA SER A 66 6.63 -8.61 3.19
C SER A 66 7.82 -8.03 2.43
N ALA A 67 8.22 -8.75 1.38
CA ALA A 67 9.12 -8.25 0.35
C ALA A 67 8.44 -8.51 -0.99
N THR A 68 8.31 -7.48 -1.83
CA THR A 68 7.57 -7.58 -3.08
C THR A 68 8.36 -6.95 -4.23
N TYR A 69 8.16 -7.49 -5.42
CA TYR A 69 8.66 -6.93 -6.66
C TYR A 69 7.53 -6.17 -7.37
N ALA A 70 7.80 -4.95 -7.81
CA ALA A 70 6.89 -4.05 -8.46
C ALA A 70 6.98 -4.17 -9.99
N PHE A 71 5.84 -4.38 -10.63
CA PHE A 71 5.60 -4.44 -12.06
C PHE A 71 4.70 -3.26 -12.43
N PRO A 72 5.27 -2.07 -12.74
CA PRO A 72 4.49 -0.93 -13.19
C PRO A 72 3.93 -1.20 -14.58
N VAL A 73 2.62 -1.01 -14.74
CA VAL A 73 1.93 -1.02 -16.03
C VAL A 73 1.53 0.41 -16.34
N GLU A 74 2.21 0.99 -17.32
CA GLU A 74 2.08 2.41 -17.67
C GLU A 74 0.62 2.81 -17.93
N GLY A 75 0.21 3.94 -17.34
CA GLY A 75 -1.15 4.46 -17.45
C GLY A 75 -2.22 3.64 -16.71
N VAL A 76 -1.88 2.51 -16.09
CA VAL A 76 -2.82 1.59 -15.42
C VAL A 76 -2.60 1.56 -13.91
N ALA A 77 -1.54 0.91 -13.43
CA ALA A 77 -1.28 0.71 -12.00
C ALA A 77 0.10 0.09 -11.79
N THR A 78 0.56 0.06 -10.55
CA THR A 78 1.71 -0.75 -10.14
C THR A 78 1.22 -2.02 -9.49
N PHE A 79 1.58 -3.17 -10.04
CA PHE A 79 1.35 -4.47 -9.41
C PHE A 79 2.56 -4.85 -8.58
N LYS A 80 2.36 -5.48 -7.42
CA LYS A 80 3.41 -5.91 -6.51
C LYS A 80 3.17 -7.33 -6.08
N LEU A 81 4.14 -8.22 -6.22
CA LEU A 81 4.03 -9.63 -5.82
C LEU A 81 5.27 -10.06 -5.06
N GLY A 82 5.09 -10.84 -4.00
CA GLY A 82 6.22 -11.48 -3.33
C GLY A 82 5.86 -12.19 -2.03
N PRO A 83 6.87 -12.72 -1.33
CA PRO A 83 6.67 -13.43 -0.07
C PRO A 83 6.20 -12.51 1.05
N THR A 84 5.46 -13.09 1.98
CA THR A 84 5.10 -12.47 3.26
C THR A 84 5.17 -13.49 4.39
N VAL A 85 5.44 -13.02 5.60
CA VAL A 85 5.35 -13.80 6.83
C VAL A 85 4.46 -13.03 7.80
N GLY A 86 3.35 -13.62 8.21
CA GLY A 86 2.51 -13.12 9.28
C GLY A 86 2.82 -13.78 10.61
N PHE A 87 2.50 -13.06 11.66
CA PHE A 87 2.61 -13.52 13.03
C PHE A 87 1.44 -12.99 13.84
N GLU A 88 0.99 -13.80 14.78
CA GLU A 88 -0.08 -13.47 15.69
C GLU A 88 0.25 -13.96 17.08
N ARG A 89 -0.26 -13.25 18.08
CA ARG A 89 -0.21 -13.66 19.47
C ARG A 89 -1.47 -13.21 20.16
N ASP A 90 -2.18 -14.15 20.75
CA ASP A 90 -3.32 -13.84 21.61
C ASP A 90 -2.87 -13.58 23.06
N ASP A 91 -3.82 -13.12 23.87
CA ASP A 91 -3.60 -12.80 25.29
C ASP A 91 -3.32 -14.05 26.14
N ASP A 92 -3.82 -15.22 25.72
CA ASP A 92 -3.50 -16.52 26.32
C ASP A 92 -2.07 -17.00 26.01
N GLY A 93 -1.33 -16.26 25.18
CA GLY A 93 0.06 -16.50 24.85
C GLY A 93 0.30 -17.53 23.75
N ARG A 94 -0.76 -18.01 23.07
CA ARG A 94 -0.63 -18.78 21.84
C ARG A 94 0.02 -17.89 20.77
N ARG A 95 0.85 -18.50 19.94
CA ARG A 95 1.58 -17.81 18.88
C ARG A 95 1.36 -18.55 17.58
N GLY A 96 0.98 -17.82 16.55
CA GLY A 96 0.89 -18.28 15.18
C GLY A 96 1.96 -17.60 14.33
N ALA A 97 2.49 -18.33 13.36
CA ALA A 97 3.31 -17.78 12.30
C ALA A 97 2.99 -18.51 11.00
N GLU A 98 2.79 -17.75 9.92
CA GLU A 98 2.42 -18.29 8.63
C GLU A 98 3.24 -17.59 7.54
N ALA A 99 3.85 -18.37 6.65
CA ALA A 99 4.51 -17.86 5.47
C ALA A 99 3.60 -18.01 4.25
N GLY A 100 3.65 -17.05 3.34
CA GLY A 100 2.75 -17.02 2.19
C GLY A 100 3.19 -16.06 1.11
N ALA A 101 2.24 -15.76 0.23
CA ALA A 101 2.42 -14.80 -0.84
C ALA A 101 1.46 -13.62 -0.67
N ARG A 102 1.92 -12.44 -1.08
CA ARG A 102 1.16 -11.20 -1.08
C ARG A 102 1.16 -10.61 -2.48
N LEU A 103 -0.03 -10.21 -2.92
CA LEU A 103 -0.27 -9.41 -4.11
C LEU A 103 -0.80 -8.04 -3.67
N ALA A 104 -0.31 -6.97 -4.29
CA ALA A 104 -0.90 -5.65 -4.18
C ALA A 104 -0.99 -4.98 -5.55
N VAL A 105 -1.95 -4.09 -5.71
CA VAL A 105 -2.08 -3.21 -6.85
C VAL A 105 -2.37 -1.82 -6.33
N ASP A 106 -1.59 -0.84 -6.79
CA ASP A 106 -1.80 0.55 -6.40
C ASP A 106 -1.71 1.52 -7.58
N ARG A 107 -2.46 2.61 -7.46
CA ARG A 107 -2.49 3.68 -8.47
C ARG A 107 -2.59 5.02 -7.78
N TRP A 108 -1.59 5.86 -8.00
CA TRP A 108 -1.68 7.30 -7.75
C TRP A 108 -2.09 8.02 -9.04
N THR A 109 -2.91 9.07 -8.93
CA THR A 109 -3.30 9.90 -10.07
C THR A 109 -3.42 11.34 -9.62
N GLY A 110 -2.66 12.24 -10.25
CA GLY A 110 -2.80 13.68 -10.07
C GLY A 110 -4.07 14.20 -10.73
N THR A 111 -4.73 15.14 -10.08
CA THR A 111 -5.94 15.82 -10.58
C THR A 111 -5.76 17.34 -10.51
N SER A 112 -6.67 18.10 -11.10
CA SER A 112 -6.65 19.56 -11.01
C SER A 112 -6.84 20.09 -9.57
N PHE A 113 -7.51 19.34 -8.71
CA PHE A 113 -7.75 19.70 -7.30
C PHE A 113 -6.71 19.10 -6.34
N GLY A 114 -5.90 18.14 -6.80
CA GLY A 114 -4.85 17.50 -6.01
C GLY A 114 -4.52 16.10 -6.51
N SER A 115 -4.95 15.06 -5.82
CA SER A 115 -4.69 13.67 -6.24
C SER A 115 -5.67 12.65 -5.68
N THR A 116 -5.68 11.47 -6.30
CA THR A 116 -6.34 10.27 -5.81
C THR A 116 -5.33 9.14 -5.67
N TYR A 117 -5.53 8.28 -4.68
CA TYR A 117 -4.76 7.05 -4.50
C TYR A 117 -5.71 5.88 -4.26
N ILE A 118 -5.46 4.76 -4.93
CA ILE A 118 -6.20 3.51 -4.74
C ILE A 118 -5.18 2.41 -4.47
N LEU A 119 -5.47 1.55 -3.50
CA LEU A 119 -4.68 0.37 -3.17
C LEU A 119 -5.63 -0.81 -2.94
N ALA A 120 -5.27 -1.96 -3.51
CA ALA A 120 -5.91 -3.23 -3.21
C ALA A 120 -4.85 -4.30 -2.96
N GLU A 121 -5.07 -5.14 -1.96
CA GLU A 121 -4.11 -6.14 -1.50
C GLU A 121 -4.81 -7.45 -1.18
N ALA A 122 -4.11 -8.55 -1.44
CA ALA A 122 -4.51 -9.89 -1.06
C ALA A 122 -3.27 -10.66 -0.56
N SER A 123 -3.47 -11.50 0.43
CA SER A 123 -2.43 -12.31 1.04
C SER A 123 -2.97 -13.71 1.33
N THR A 124 -2.14 -14.72 1.09
CA THR A 124 -2.49 -16.08 1.50
C THR A 124 -2.47 -16.22 3.03
N VAL A 125 -1.62 -15.43 3.69
CA VAL A 125 -1.52 -15.40 5.15
C VAL A 125 -2.83 -14.91 5.76
N ASN A 126 -3.42 -15.72 6.64
CA ASN A 126 -4.74 -15.52 7.25
C ASN A 126 -5.86 -15.24 6.22
N ARG A 127 -5.65 -15.63 4.95
CA ARG A 127 -6.52 -15.29 3.80
C ARG A 127 -6.94 -13.81 3.78
N SER A 128 -5.99 -12.93 4.12
CA SER A 128 -6.26 -11.52 4.35
C SER A 128 -6.30 -10.68 3.08
N TRP A 129 -7.04 -9.57 3.13
CA TRP A 129 -7.20 -8.61 2.06
C TRP A 129 -7.34 -7.19 2.59
N PHE A 130 -7.02 -6.20 1.76
CA PHE A 130 -7.14 -4.78 2.11
C PHE A 130 -7.49 -3.95 0.88
N LEU A 131 -8.35 -2.94 1.06
CA LEU A 131 -8.76 -1.97 0.05
C LEU A 131 -8.65 -0.57 0.66
N LEU A 132 -8.12 0.38 -0.09
CA LEU A 132 -8.02 1.77 0.30
C LEU A 132 -8.27 2.68 -0.89
N GLY A 133 -9.07 3.72 -0.67
CA GLY A 133 -9.22 4.87 -1.56
C GLY A 133 -8.94 6.14 -0.78
N GLN A 134 -8.14 7.04 -1.36
CA GLN A 134 -7.84 8.34 -0.78
C GLN A 134 -8.01 9.44 -1.83
N VAL A 135 -8.59 10.56 -1.40
CA VAL A 135 -8.64 11.81 -2.16
C VAL A 135 -7.87 12.87 -1.39
N THR A 136 -6.99 13.61 -2.05
CA THR A 136 -6.19 14.68 -1.46
C THR A 136 -6.47 16.00 -2.16
N PHE A 137 -6.82 17.03 -1.37
CA PHE A 137 -7.03 18.40 -1.82
C PHE A 137 -5.76 19.22 -1.54
N THR A 138 -5.05 19.62 -2.59
CA THR A 138 -3.74 20.26 -2.47
C THR A 138 -3.82 21.63 -1.79
N GLU A 139 -4.78 22.48 -2.17
CA GLU A 139 -4.92 23.83 -1.60
C GLU A 139 -5.22 23.80 -0.10
N ALA A 140 -6.04 22.85 0.34
CA ALA A 140 -6.41 22.70 1.74
C ALA A 140 -5.36 21.91 2.56
N ASN A 141 -4.43 21.21 1.89
CA ASN A 141 -3.54 20.22 2.51
C ASN A 141 -4.29 19.15 3.32
N ILE A 142 -5.45 18.71 2.83
CA ILE A 142 -6.32 17.72 3.47
C ILE A 142 -6.45 16.50 2.59
N GLY A 143 -6.32 15.31 3.18
CA GLY A 143 -6.66 14.03 2.59
C GLY A 143 -7.83 13.38 3.31
N ILE A 144 -8.69 12.70 2.57
CA ILE A 144 -9.76 11.85 3.10
C ILE A 144 -9.51 10.44 2.59
N GLU A 145 -9.47 9.49 3.50
CA GLU A 145 -9.20 8.07 3.25
C GLU A 145 -10.42 7.25 3.68
N LEU A 146 -10.85 6.34 2.82
CA LEU A 146 -11.73 5.25 3.17
C LEU A 146 -10.99 3.95 2.91
N SER A 147 -10.88 3.10 3.91
CA SER A 147 -10.23 1.81 3.79
C SER A 147 -11.07 0.70 4.42
N ARG A 148 -10.87 -0.51 3.92
CA ARG A 148 -11.47 -1.72 4.47
C ARG A 148 -10.50 -2.87 4.34
N GLY A 149 -10.26 -3.59 5.43
CA GLY A 149 -9.47 -4.80 5.43
C GLY A 149 -10.17 -5.93 6.14
N GLY A 150 -9.76 -7.16 5.87
CA GLY A 150 -10.24 -8.33 6.59
C GLY A 150 -9.38 -9.56 6.40
N SER A 151 -9.70 -10.58 7.19
CA SER A 151 -9.14 -11.93 7.19
C SER A 151 -10.27 -12.90 7.55
N ASP A 152 -9.94 -14.17 7.80
CA ASP A 152 -10.93 -15.19 8.17
C ASP A 152 -11.78 -14.80 9.39
N ASP A 153 -11.18 -14.13 10.38
CA ASP A 153 -11.83 -13.85 11.67
C ASP A 153 -11.97 -12.35 11.98
N TYR A 154 -11.58 -11.46 11.05
CA TYR A 154 -11.56 -10.02 11.29
C TYR A 154 -11.97 -9.23 10.06
N HIS A 155 -12.65 -8.10 10.26
CA HIS A 155 -12.79 -7.07 9.24
C HIS A 155 -12.99 -5.71 9.89
N GLU A 156 -12.49 -4.67 9.24
CA GLU A 156 -12.64 -3.30 9.71
C GLU A 156 -12.80 -2.36 8.53
N THR A 157 -13.69 -1.38 8.68
CA THR A 157 -13.86 -0.26 7.74
C THR A 157 -13.44 1.01 8.45
N THR A 158 -12.47 1.73 7.89
CA THR A 158 -11.92 2.94 8.48
C THR A 158 -12.20 4.14 7.59
N LEU A 159 -12.72 5.22 8.19
CA LEU A 159 -12.73 6.54 7.58
C LEU A 159 -11.71 7.41 8.31
N ALA A 160 -10.78 8.01 7.57
CA ALA A 160 -9.77 8.90 8.13
C ALA A 160 -9.73 10.23 7.38
N VAL A 161 -9.46 11.30 8.12
CA VAL A 161 -9.09 12.60 7.60
C VAL A 161 -7.66 12.88 8.04
N GLN A 162 -6.84 13.36 7.12
CA GLN A 162 -5.46 13.70 7.38
C GLN A 162 -5.13 15.11 6.91
N ARG A 163 -4.31 15.82 7.68
CA ARG A 163 -3.84 17.16 7.33
C ARG A 163 -2.32 17.19 7.30
N ARG A 164 -1.75 17.60 6.15
CA ARG A 164 -0.31 17.73 5.99
C ARG A 164 0.20 18.96 6.76
N LEU A 165 1.31 18.78 7.47
CA LEU A 165 1.95 19.81 8.27
C LEU A 165 2.99 20.57 7.43
N GLY A 166 2.67 21.84 7.13
CA GLY A 166 3.52 22.67 6.27
C GLY A 166 3.74 22.04 4.89
N GLY A 167 4.96 22.16 4.35
CA GLY A 167 5.37 21.52 3.10
C GLY A 167 6.10 20.18 3.28
N GLY A 168 6.13 19.64 4.51
CA GLY A 168 6.89 18.42 4.83
C GLY A 168 6.14 17.12 4.52
N PRO A 169 6.78 15.96 4.75
CA PRO A 169 6.16 14.65 4.50
C PRO A 169 5.17 14.22 5.58
N VAL A 170 5.02 15.00 6.66
CA VAL A 170 4.26 14.60 7.86
C VAL A 170 2.82 15.04 7.77
N SER A 171 1.88 14.15 8.11
CA SER A 171 0.46 14.47 8.25
C SER A 171 -0.06 14.02 9.62
N LEU A 172 -0.96 14.81 10.20
CA LEU A 172 -1.78 14.38 11.34
C LEU A 172 -3.02 13.66 10.83
N ARG A 173 -3.46 12.61 11.52
CA ARG A 173 -4.61 11.79 11.15
C ARG A 173 -5.62 11.75 12.30
N LEU A 174 -6.89 11.84 11.96
CA LEU A 174 -8.01 11.54 12.83
C LEU A 174 -8.99 10.68 12.05
N GLY A 175 -9.56 9.67 12.70
CA GLY A 175 -10.51 8.82 12.01
C GLY A 175 -11.39 8.01 12.93
N TYR A 176 -12.24 7.22 12.29
CA TYR A 176 -13.21 6.36 12.94
C TYR A 176 -13.17 4.98 12.28
N LYS A 177 -13.07 3.95 13.11
CA LYS A 177 -13.17 2.53 12.79
C LYS A 177 -14.63 2.12 13.00
N LEU A 178 -15.32 1.76 11.92
CA LEU A 178 -16.76 1.53 11.92
C LEU A 178 -17.13 0.18 12.54
N SER A 179 -16.35 -0.88 12.29
CA SER A 179 -16.62 -2.21 12.86
C SER A 179 -16.29 -2.24 14.34
N SER A 180 -15.17 -1.62 14.72
CA SER A 180 -14.78 -1.49 16.12
C SER A 180 -15.57 -0.39 16.84
N GLU A 181 -16.27 0.50 16.15
CA GLU A 181 -16.90 1.70 16.72
C GLU A 181 -15.93 2.55 17.55
N GLU A 182 -14.79 2.90 16.96
CA GLU A 182 -13.68 3.52 17.68
C GLU A 182 -13.09 4.72 16.96
N LEU A 183 -12.91 5.82 17.71
CA LEU A 183 -12.11 6.96 17.26
C LEU A 183 -10.62 6.67 17.44
N PHE A 184 -9.80 7.14 16.50
CA PHE A 184 -8.36 7.15 16.63
C PHE A 184 -7.75 8.49 16.24
N ALA A 185 -6.55 8.72 16.76
CA ALA A 185 -5.65 9.76 16.32
C ALA A 185 -4.31 9.17 15.91
N GLY A 186 -3.64 9.80 14.95
CA GLY A 186 -2.43 9.25 14.39
C GLY A 186 -1.58 10.28 13.67
N PHE A 187 -0.50 9.80 13.10
CA PHE A 187 0.29 10.55 12.13
C PHE A 187 0.81 9.62 11.03
N SER A 188 1.15 10.22 9.90
CA SER A 188 1.87 9.55 8.84
C SER A 188 3.05 10.38 8.36
N ILE A 189 4.04 9.70 7.80
CA ILE A 189 5.17 10.27 7.07
C ILE A 189 5.16 9.63 5.70
N ASN A 190 5.07 10.43 4.65
CA ASN A 190 5.04 9.95 3.27
C ASN A 190 6.02 10.74 2.41
N THR A 191 7.02 10.06 1.83
CA THR A 191 8.02 10.67 0.94
C THR A 191 7.89 10.24 -0.51
N PHE A 192 6.85 9.48 -0.86
CA PHE A 192 6.53 9.11 -2.24
C PHE A 192 5.99 10.29 -3.05
#